data_AF-A0AAE4I446-F1
#
_entry.id   AF-A0AAE4I446-F1
#
_cell.length_a   1.000
_cell.length_b   1.000
_cell.length_c   1.000
_cell.angle_alpha   90.00
_cell.angle_beta   90.00
_cell.angle_gamma   90.00
#
_symmetry.space_group_name_H-M   'P 1'
#
loop_
_entity.id
_entity.type
_entity.pdbx_description
1 polymer ?
#
loop_
_entity_poly.entity_id
_entity_poly.type
_entity_poly.pdbx_seq_one_letter_code
_entity_poly.pdbx_strand_id
1 'polypeptide(L)'
;MRRRTRPFSLFLGIFLVIASLGILASRFFTLSSTVNSQQQDFSAAANQYLQEHGQDFPLLLQTDARWSTKAYGSGSDQNDLATNGCAITSLAMVLSYYEKRNVYPTEILQWSGSNYYQTGQGTAWSIFSAFAQNYHLTVHDLGKDSAQIQQYLNQNQPIVISVNPGEFTEVGHIMVIKKDLQSESLIVYDPNDSFEKKHYSQTYSLAHLMPQLANAWVYTK
;
A
#
# COMPACT_ATOMS: atom_id res chain seq x y z
N MET A 1 -39.95 58.99 -3.63
CA MET A 1 -40.75 58.65 -4.83
C MET A 1 -39.98 59.13 -6.07
N ARG A 2 -39.97 58.31 -7.12
CA ARG A 2 -39.39 58.50 -8.48
C ARG A 2 -37.91 58.15 -8.72
N ARG A 3 -37.76 57.46 -9.86
CA ARG A 3 -36.69 56.61 -10.41
C ARG A 3 -35.94 57.34 -11.55
N ARG A 4 -34.88 56.65 -12.01
CA ARG A 4 -34.24 56.64 -13.36
C ARG A 4 -33.11 57.65 -13.55
N THR A 5 -31.98 57.37 -14.21
CA THR A 5 -31.34 56.18 -14.82
C THR A 5 -29.91 56.63 -15.16
N ARG A 6 -28.90 55.78 -14.95
CA ARG A 6 -27.51 56.04 -15.40
C ARG A 6 -27.33 55.57 -16.85
N PRO A 7 -26.61 56.29 -17.72
CA PRO A 7 -26.20 55.74 -19.00
C PRO A 7 -24.92 54.91 -18.86
N PHE A 8 -24.94 53.80 -19.60
CA PHE A 8 -23.84 52.92 -19.95
C PHE A 8 -22.69 53.68 -20.64
N SER A 9 -21.45 53.27 -20.38
CA SER A 9 -20.38 53.16 -21.36
C SER A 9 -19.37 52.10 -20.90
N LEU A 10 -19.32 51.00 -21.64
CA LEU A 10 -18.28 49.96 -21.55
C LEU A 10 -16.94 50.57 -21.95
N PHE A 11 -15.88 50.29 -21.18
CA PHE A 11 -14.57 50.13 -21.78
C PHE A 11 -13.92 48.82 -21.30
N LEU A 12 -13.69 48.02 -22.32
CA LEU A 12 -12.94 46.79 -22.46
C LEU A 12 -11.60 46.80 -21.70
N GLY A 13 -11.35 45.76 -20.92
CA GLY A 13 -10.07 45.56 -20.22
C GLY A 13 -9.90 44.14 -19.69
N ILE A 14 -10.33 43.14 -20.45
CA ILE A 14 -9.95 41.74 -20.20
C ILE A 14 -8.54 41.58 -20.77
N PHE A 15 -7.52 41.72 -19.91
CA PHE A 15 -6.23 41.09 -20.17
C PHE A 15 -6.41 39.59 -19.91
N LEU A 16 -6.76 38.88 -20.99
CA LEU A 16 -6.78 37.44 -21.06
C LEU A 16 -5.32 36.96 -20.94
N VAL A 17 -4.93 36.51 -19.74
CA VAL A 17 -3.72 35.69 -19.55
C VAL A 17 -4.00 34.33 -20.21
N ILE A 18 -3.86 34.25 -21.53
CA ILE A 18 -3.83 32.98 -22.27
C ILE A 18 -2.37 32.55 -22.34
N ALA A 19 -1.85 32.06 -21.22
CA ALA A 19 -0.55 31.39 -21.18
C ALA A 19 -0.44 30.50 -19.93
N SER A 20 -1.43 29.63 -19.66
CA SER A 20 -1.36 28.81 -18.44
C SER A 20 -2.09 27.46 -18.50
N LEU A 21 -2.45 26.95 -19.69
CA LEU A 21 -2.85 25.54 -19.82
C LEU A 21 -1.66 24.65 -20.19
N GLY A 22 -0.82 25.07 -21.15
CA GLY A 22 0.35 24.31 -21.59
C GLY A 22 1.47 24.21 -20.54
N ILE A 23 1.75 25.29 -19.81
CA ILE A 23 2.79 25.30 -18.75
C ILE A 23 2.31 24.53 -17.52
N LEU A 24 1.02 24.60 -17.20
CA LEU A 24 0.45 23.91 -16.05
C LEU A 24 0.36 22.41 -16.33
N ALA A 25 -0.14 22.01 -17.51
CA ALA A 25 -0.18 20.60 -17.92
C ALA A 25 1.21 19.99 -18.10
N SER A 26 2.19 20.73 -18.65
CA SER A 26 3.57 20.23 -18.75
C SER A 26 4.22 20.11 -17.39
N ARG A 27 4.04 21.08 -16.48
CA ARG A 27 4.52 20.97 -15.09
C ARG A 27 3.87 19.81 -14.36
N PHE A 28 2.55 19.63 -14.45
CA PHE A 28 1.86 18.48 -13.87
C PHE A 28 2.34 17.16 -14.46
N PHE A 29 2.51 17.07 -15.78
CA PHE A 29 3.01 15.87 -16.44
C PHE A 29 4.45 15.56 -16.02
N THR A 30 5.34 16.56 -15.96
CA THR A 30 6.72 16.39 -15.49
C THR A 30 6.82 16.07 -14.01
N LEU A 31 5.95 16.64 -13.17
CA LEU A 31 5.90 16.31 -11.75
C LEU A 31 5.44 14.86 -11.57
N SER A 32 4.37 14.47 -12.26
CA SER A 32 3.83 13.12 -12.21
C SER A 32 4.82 12.09 -12.77
N SER A 33 5.52 12.38 -13.87
CA SER A 33 6.54 11.48 -14.41
C SER A 33 7.73 11.32 -13.47
N THR A 34 8.17 12.42 -12.82
CA THR A 34 9.28 12.40 -11.86
C THR A 34 8.92 11.63 -10.59
N VAL A 35 7.72 11.85 -10.05
CA VAL A 35 7.22 11.11 -8.87
C VAL A 35 7.08 9.62 -9.20
N ASN A 36 6.56 9.29 -10.39
CA ASN A 36 6.42 7.91 -10.83
C ASN A 36 7.76 7.19 -10.98
N SER A 37 8.77 7.83 -11.58
CA SER A 37 10.11 7.24 -11.69
C SER A 37 10.74 7.06 -10.32
N GLN A 38 10.64 8.06 -9.45
CA GLN A 38 11.22 8.04 -8.11
C GLN A 38 10.67 6.87 -7.26
N GLN A 39 9.38 6.55 -7.40
CA GLN A 39 8.76 5.46 -6.64
C GLN A 39 9.11 4.06 -7.18
N GLN A 40 9.22 3.92 -8.49
CA GLN A 40 9.73 2.70 -9.10
C GLN A 40 11.19 2.47 -8.72
N ASP A 41 11.99 3.52 -8.76
CA ASP A 41 13.40 3.51 -8.33
C ASP A 41 13.51 3.14 -6.84
N PHE A 42 12.59 3.63 -6.00
CA PHE A 42 12.54 3.26 -4.59
C PHE A 42 12.29 1.77 -4.38
N SER A 43 11.24 1.21 -4.99
CA SER A 43 10.91 -0.21 -4.84
C SER A 43 12.04 -1.10 -5.35
N ALA A 44 12.65 -0.75 -6.48
CA ALA A 44 13.82 -1.47 -7.00
C ALA A 44 15.01 -1.40 -6.02
N ALA A 45 15.36 -0.21 -5.53
CA ALA A 45 16.46 -0.04 -4.59
C ALA A 45 16.21 -0.77 -3.25
N ALA A 46 14.98 -0.76 -2.74
CA ALA A 46 14.61 -1.47 -1.52
C ALA A 46 14.74 -2.99 -1.70
N ASN A 47 14.25 -3.53 -2.81
CA ASN A 47 14.40 -4.96 -3.11
C ASN A 47 15.85 -5.36 -3.37
N GLN A 48 16.66 -4.50 -4.00
CA GLN A 48 18.09 -4.72 -4.13
C GLN A 48 18.76 -4.79 -2.75
N TYR A 49 18.49 -3.83 -1.87
CA TYR A 49 18.99 -3.84 -0.50
C TYR A 49 18.61 -5.12 0.23
N LEU A 50 17.34 -5.53 0.17
CA LEU A 50 16.84 -6.76 0.80
C LEU A 50 17.59 -8.00 0.29
N GLN A 51 17.80 -8.10 -1.03
CA GLN A 51 18.56 -9.20 -1.64
C GLN A 51 20.03 -9.20 -1.22
N GLU A 52 20.69 -8.04 -1.21
CA GLU A 52 22.08 -7.89 -0.75
C GLU A 52 22.25 -8.27 0.73
N HIS A 53 21.18 -8.14 1.53
CA HIS A 53 21.12 -8.56 2.93
C HIS A 53 20.52 -9.97 3.10
N GLY A 54 20.47 -10.76 2.04
CA GLY A 54 20.11 -12.18 2.08
C GLY A 54 18.63 -12.47 2.33
N GLN A 55 17.75 -11.50 2.10
CA GLN A 55 16.29 -11.69 2.23
C GLN A 55 15.69 -12.29 0.96
N ASP A 56 14.67 -13.13 1.13
CA ASP A 56 14.01 -13.93 0.08
C ASP A 56 12.55 -13.54 -0.16
N PHE A 57 12.11 -12.40 0.39
CA PHE A 57 10.74 -11.92 0.32
C PHE A 57 10.70 -10.54 -0.37
N PRO A 58 9.81 -10.33 -1.37
CA PRO A 58 9.78 -9.08 -2.11
C PRO A 58 9.02 -7.99 -1.35
N LEU A 59 9.47 -6.74 -1.49
CA LEU A 59 8.71 -5.55 -1.12
C LEU A 59 7.96 -5.01 -2.35
N LEU A 60 6.63 -4.95 -2.26
CA LEU A 60 5.77 -4.30 -3.26
C LEU A 60 5.09 -3.10 -2.62
N LEU A 61 5.01 -1.99 -3.35
CA LEU A 61 4.39 -0.76 -2.87
C LEU A 61 3.03 -0.58 -3.53
N GLN A 62 1.99 -0.32 -2.74
CA GLN A 62 0.64 -0.02 -3.23
C GLN A 62 0.63 1.28 -4.06
N THR A 63 1.60 2.14 -3.79
CA THR A 63 1.82 3.45 -4.41
C THR A 63 2.67 3.39 -5.69
N ASP A 64 3.22 2.23 -6.07
CA ASP A 64 3.98 2.09 -7.33
C ASP A 64 3.17 2.50 -8.56
N ALA A 65 3.74 3.40 -9.37
CA ALA A 65 3.10 4.01 -10.53
C ALA A 65 2.57 3.01 -11.58
N ARG A 66 3.09 1.77 -11.61
CA ARG A 66 2.60 0.73 -12.52
C ARG A 66 1.15 0.35 -12.25
N TRP A 67 0.68 0.50 -11.02
CA TRP A 67 -0.66 0.07 -10.60
C TRP A 67 -1.37 1.00 -9.60
N SER A 68 -0.70 2.00 -9.05
CA SER A 68 -1.24 2.86 -8.00
C SER A 68 -2.57 3.52 -8.34
N THR A 69 -2.77 3.89 -9.62
CA THR A 69 -3.98 4.52 -10.13
C THR A 69 -5.10 3.54 -10.51
N LYS A 70 -4.89 2.23 -10.35
CA LYS A 70 -5.92 1.22 -10.64
C LYS A 70 -7.05 1.36 -9.65
N ALA A 71 -8.29 1.35 -10.17
CA ALA A 71 -9.48 1.54 -9.38
C ALA A 71 -9.63 0.43 -8.33
N TYR A 72 -9.70 0.84 -7.06
CA TYR A 72 -10.03 -0.04 -5.95
C TYR A 72 -10.67 0.79 -4.84
N GLY A 73 -11.95 0.55 -4.60
CA GLY A 73 -12.77 1.32 -3.67
C GLY A 73 -13.97 2.00 -4.30
N SER A 74 -14.81 2.59 -3.44
CA SER A 74 -15.96 3.39 -3.84
C SER A 74 -16.41 4.29 -2.69
N GLY A 75 -17.04 5.43 -3.02
CA GLY A 75 -17.63 6.33 -2.03
C GLY A 75 -16.69 7.39 -1.45
N SER A 76 -15.50 7.56 -2.02
CA SER A 76 -14.60 8.70 -1.77
C SER A 76 -14.07 9.29 -3.08
N ASP A 77 -13.33 10.40 -3.02
CA ASP A 77 -12.61 10.96 -4.18
C ASP A 77 -11.35 10.15 -4.53
N GLN A 78 -10.91 9.23 -3.67
CA GLN A 78 -9.68 8.44 -3.78
C GLN A 78 -10.01 6.94 -3.73
N ASN A 79 -10.32 6.38 -4.90
CA ASN A 79 -10.72 4.97 -5.08
C ASN A 79 -9.65 4.21 -5.88
N ASP A 80 -8.42 4.20 -5.38
CA ASP A 80 -7.29 3.57 -6.07
C ASP A 80 -6.44 2.69 -5.15
N LEU A 81 -5.53 1.92 -5.75
CA LEU A 81 -4.60 1.08 -4.99
C LEU A 81 -3.61 1.90 -4.15
N ALA A 82 -3.19 3.08 -4.61
CA ALA A 82 -2.33 3.96 -3.82
C ALA A 82 -2.94 4.27 -2.45
N THR A 83 -4.27 4.45 -2.39
CA THR A 83 -4.98 4.83 -1.18
C THR A 83 -5.46 3.61 -0.40
N ASN A 84 -6.07 2.64 -1.07
CA ASN A 84 -6.83 1.56 -0.43
C ASN A 84 -6.16 0.18 -0.54
N GLY A 85 -5.01 0.08 -1.22
CA GLY A 85 -4.44 -1.17 -1.70
C GLY A 85 -3.51 -1.91 -0.74
N CYS A 86 -3.46 -1.55 0.55
CA CYS A 86 -2.54 -2.18 1.50
C CYS A 86 -2.72 -3.70 1.58
N ALA A 87 -3.95 -4.18 1.81
CA ALA A 87 -4.26 -5.61 1.86
C ALA A 87 -3.97 -6.33 0.53
N ILE A 88 -4.38 -5.73 -0.60
CA ILE A 88 -4.17 -6.28 -1.95
C ILE A 88 -2.67 -6.45 -2.24
N THR A 89 -1.87 -5.46 -1.86
CA THR A 89 -0.42 -5.45 -2.08
C THR A 89 0.28 -6.44 -1.14
N SER A 90 -0.11 -6.52 0.13
CA SER A 90 0.40 -7.51 1.08
C SER A 90 0.14 -8.95 0.64
N LEU A 91 -1.06 -9.23 0.11
CA LEU A 91 -1.40 -10.55 -0.43
C LEU A 91 -0.57 -10.90 -1.69
N ALA A 92 -0.27 -9.91 -2.54
CA ALA A 92 0.61 -10.12 -3.69
C ALA A 92 2.04 -10.50 -3.26
N MET A 93 2.56 -9.88 -2.20
CA MET A 93 3.87 -10.24 -1.64
C MET A 93 3.86 -11.68 -1.09
N VAL A 94 2.82 -12.07 -0.35
CA VAL A 94 2.65 -13.44 0.16
C VAL A 94 2.58 -14.45 -0.99
N LEU A 95 1.79 -14.19 -2.03
CA LEU A 95 1.69 -15.10 -3.17
C LEU A 95 3.02 -15.22 -3.91
N SER A 96 3.75 -14.11 -4.07
CA SER A 96 5.07 -14.11 -4.69
C SER A 96 6.03 -15.05 -3.98
N TYR A 97 6.01 -15.04 -2.64
CA TYR A 97 6.81 -15.95 -1.81
C TYR A 97 6.45 -17.42 -2.02
N TYR A 98 5.17 -17.74 -2.16
CA TYR A 98 4.71 -19.12 -2.34
C TYR A 98 4.89 -19.66 -3.75
N GLU A 99 4.73 -18.82 -4.76
CA GLU A 99 4.84 -19.20 -6.16
C GLU A 99 6.26 -19.04 -6.73
N LYS A 100 7.17 -18.44 -5.96
CA LYS A 100 8.57 -18.19 -6.37
C LYS A 100 8.67 -17.40 -7.68
N ARG A 101 7.74 -16.45 -7.85
CA ARG A 101 7.70 -15.48 -8.96
C ARG A 101 7.18 -14.15 -8.47
N ASN A 102 7.36 -13.10 -9.26
CA ASN A 102 6.71 -11.82 -8.96
C ASN A 102 5.23 -11.88 -9.29
N VAL A 103 4.39 -11.79 -8.26
CA VAL A 103 2.95 -11.54 -8.33
C VAL A 103 2.75 -10.06 -8.06
N TYR A 104 2.06 -9.35 -8.95
CA TYR A 104 1.79 -7.92 -8.76
C TYR A 104 0.41 -7.70 -8.13
N PRO A 105 0.18 -6.55 -7.45
CA PRO A 105 -1.11 -6.24 -6.84
C PRO A 105 -2.29 -6.29 -7.82
N THR A 106 -2.04 -6.06 -9.11
CA THR A 106 -3.06 -6.16 -10.17
C THR A 106 -3.60 -7.57 -10.35
N GLU A 107 -2.82 -8.62 -10.06
CA GLU A 107 -3.28 -10.01 -10.16
C GLU A 107 -4.27 -10.34 -9.04
N ILE A 108 -3.96 -9.90 -7.81
CA ILE A 108 -4.88 -10.01 -6.67
C ILE A 108 -6.14 -9.18 -6.93
N LEU A 109 -5.99 -7.96 -7.42
CA LEU A 109 -7.10 -7.07 -7.77
C LEU A 109 -7.99 -7.64 -8.89
N GLN A 110 -7.40 -8.30 -9.90
CA GLN A 110 -8.15 -8.91 -10.98
C GLN A 110 -9.07 -10.04 -10.48
N TRP A 111 -8.59 -10.83 -9.51
CA TRP A 111 -9.39 -11.86 -8.87
C TRP A 111 -10.44 -11.26 -7.91
N SER A 112 -10.02 -10.36 -7.03
CA SER A 112 -10.88 -9.86 -5.94
C SER A 112 -11.91 -8.83 -6.41
N GLY A 113 -11.59 -8.08 -7.48
CA GLY A 113 -12.32 -6.88 -7.85
C GLY A 113 -12.49 -5.94 -6.64
N SER A 114 -13.68 -5.37 -6.51
CA SER A 114 -14.07 -4.59 -5.32
C SER A 114 -14.91 -5.41 -4.33
N ASN A 115 -14.98 -6.74 -4.46
CA ASN A 115 -15.90 -7.58 -3.69
C ASN A 115 -15.63 -7.58 -2.18
N TYR A 116 -14.39 -7.26 -1.78
CA TYR A 116 -13.97 -7.19 -0.38
C TYR A 116 -13.77 -5.75 0.09
N TYR A 117 -14.01 -4.75 -0.75
CA TYR A 117 -13.89 -3.36 -0.32
C TYR A 117 -15.10 -2.94 0.51
N GLN A 118 -14.85 -2.20 1.59
CA GLN A 118 -15.84 -1.59 2.45
C GLN A 118 -15.60 -0.08 2.54
N THR A 119 -16.59 0.71 2.12
CA THR A 119 -16.51 2.17 2.13
C THR A 119 -16.15 2.69 3.51
N GLY A 120 -15.09 3.50 3.58
CA GLY A 120 -14.57 4.07 4.82
C GLY A 120 -13.78 3.12 5.73
N GLN A 121 -13.67 1.83 5.37
CA GLN A 121 -12.95 0.83 6.18
C GLN A 121 -11.80 0.15 5.41
N GLY A 122 -11.74 0.30 4.09
CA GLY A 122 -10.71 -0.32 3.26
C GLY A 122 -11.10 -1.74 2.85
N THR A 123 -10.24 -2.73 3.12
CA THR A 123 -10.49 -4.12 2.70
C THR A 123 -10.99 -4.96 3.87
N ALA A 124 -12.12 -5.62 3.70
CA ALA A 124 -12.69 -6.56 4.65
C ALA A 124 -11.76 -7.76 4.89
N TRP A 125 -11.59 -8.17 6.15
CA TRP A 125 -10.72 -9.29 6.52
C TRP A 125 -11.15 -10.64 5.94
N SER A 126 -12.40 -10.78 5.47
CA SER A 126 -12.86 -11.98 4.75
C SER A 126 -12.00 -12.30 3.52
N ILE A 127 -11.32 -11.30 2.94
CA ILE A 127 -10.39 -11.51 1.82
C ILE A 127 -9.26 -12.49 2.16
N PHE A 128 -8.78 -12.52 3.41
CA PHE A 128 -7.64 -13.36 3.80
C PHE A 128 -7.97 -14.85 3.68
N SER A 129 -9.16 -15.24 4.16
CA SER A 129 -9.67 -16.60 3.99
C SER A 129 -9.99 -16.94 2.53
N ALA A 130 -10.60 -16.02 1.79
CA ALA A 130 -10.95 -16.25 0.38
C ALA A 130 -9.71 -16.33 -0.51
N PHE A 131 -8.67 -15.56 -0.21
CA PHE A 131 -7.38 -15.59 -0.89
C PHE A 131 -6.73 -16.97 -0.72
N ALA A 132 -6.69 -17.49 0.51
CA ALA A 132 -6.14 -18.81 0.77
C ALA A 132 -6.86 -19.89 -0.04
N GLN A 133 -8.20 -19.85 -0.05
CA GLN A 133 -9.01 -20.78 -0.83
C GLN A 133 -8.72 -20.68 -2.34
N ASN A 134 -8.63 -19.46 -2.88
CA ASN A 134 -8.42 -19.22 -4.31
C ASN A 134 -7.04 -19.70 -4.79
N TYR A 135 -6.01 -19.49 -3.98
CA TYR A 135 -4.62 -19.82 -4.32
C TYR A 135 -4.14 -21.15 -3.72
N HIS A 136 -5.06 -21.99 -3.25
CA HIS A 136 -4.78 -23.31 -2.69
C HIS A 136 -3.75 -23.29 -1.55
N LEU A 137 -3.88 -22.30 -0.66
CA LEU A 137 -3.12 -22.18 0.58
C LEU A 137 -4.05 -22.48 1.76
N THR A 138 -3.44 -22.88 2.88
CA THR A 138 -4.11 -22.87 4.18
C THR A 138 -3.86 -21.53 4.85
N VAL A 139 -4.87 -20.96 5.50
CA VAL A 139 -4.72 -19.77 6.36
C VAL A 139 -4.95 -20.14 7.81
N HIS A 140 -4.14 -19.56 8.68
CA HIS A 140 -4.34 -19.59 10.13
C HIS A 140 -4.53 -18.15 10.61
N ASP A 141 -5.68 -17.89 11.23
CA ASP A 141 -5.91 -16.65 11.96
C ASP A 141 -5.25 -16.77 13.34
N LEU A 142 -4.19 -16.01 13.55
CA LEU A 142 -3.37 -16.05 14.76
C LEU A 142 -3.88 -15.07 15.81
N GLY A 143 -4.84 -14.19 15.46
CA GLY A 143 -5.30 -13.17 16.37
C GLY A 143 -4.17 -12.25 16.83
N LYS A 144 -4.04 -12.14 18.15
CA LYS A 144 -2.92 -11.47 18.84
C LYS A 144 -2.12 -12.47 19.71
N ASP A 145 -2.11 -13.74 19.35
CA ASP A 145 -1.35 -14.77 20.07
C ASP A 145 0.15 -14.66 19.71
N SER A 146 0.92 -13.99 20.58
CA SER A 146 2.35 -13.78 20.37
C SER A 146 3.15 -15.08 20.29
N ALA A 147 2.71 -16.14 20.97
CA ALA A 147 3.41 -17.41 20.95
C ALA A 147 3.24 -18.10 19.58
N GLN A 148 2.03 -18.09 19.03
CA GLN A 148 1.79 -18.62 17.68
C GLN A 148 2.48 -17.78 16.61
N ILE A 149 2.42 -16.44 16.71
CA ILE A 149 3.12 -15.54 15.78
C ILE A 149 4.62 -15.84 15.80
N GLN A 150 5.24 -15.92 16.99
CA GLN A 150 6.66 -16.26 17.11
C GLN A 150 6.98 -17.65 16.54
N GLN A 151 6.11 -18.64 16.75
CA GLN A 151 6.29 -19.98 16.22
C GLN A 151 6.38 -19.97 14.68
N TYR A 152 5.47 -19.27 13.99
CA TYR A 152 5.49 -19.18 12.54
C TYR A 152 6.66 -18.32 12.01
N LEU A 153 7.05 -17.26 12.72
CA LEU A 153 8.25 -16.48 12.40
C LEU A 153 9.53 -17.35 12.49
N ASN A 154 9.61 -18.23 13.49
CA ASN A 154 10.73 -19.16 13.64
C ASN A 154 10.77 -20.23 12.53
N GLN A 155 9.62 -20.49 11.88
CA GLN A 155 9.52 -21.33 10.68
C GLN A 155 9.76 -20.51 9.39
N ASN A 156 10.23 -19.27 9.52
CA ASN A 156 10.51 -18.35 8.41
C ASN A 156 9.28 -18.05 7.53
N GLN A 157 8.08 -18.13 8.10
CA GLN A 157 6.84 -17.82 7.40
C GLN A 157 6.58 -16.30 7.39
N PRO A 158 6.21 -15.72 6.24
CA PRO A 158 5.69 -14.35 6.20
C PRO A 158 4.30 -14.29 6.85
N ILE A 159 4.08 -13.29 7.69
CA ILE A 159 2.82 -13.09 8.41
C ILE A 159 2.22 -11.76 7.98
N VAL A 160 0.99 -11.79 7.47
CA VAL A 160 0.20 -10.58 7.23
C VAL A 160 -0.31 -10.09 8.57
N ILE A 161 -0.08 -8.82 8.88
CA ILE A 161 -0.57 -8.20 10.11
C ILE A 161 -1.46 -7.00 9.80
N SER A 162 -2.51 -6.85 10.60
CA SER A 162 -3.27 -5.61 10.73
C SER A 162 -2.76 -4.87 11.94
N VAL A 163 -2.49 -3.57 11.81
CA VAL A 163 -2.12 -2.70 12.92
C VAL A 163 -3.12 -1.56 13.10
N ASN A 164 -3.32 -1.18 14.35
CA ASN A 164 -4.08 0.00 14.77
C ASN A 164 -3.25 1.28 14.54
N PRO A 165 -3.86 2.47 14.68
CA PRO A 165 -3.13 3.73 14.69
C PRO A 165 -1.91 3.72 15.62
N GLY A 166 -0.78 4.23 15.14
CA GLY A 166 0.51 4.19 15.81
C GLY A 166 1.66 4.60 14.90
N GLU A 167 2.81 3.94 15.06
CA GLU A 167 4.04 4.20 14.33
C GLU A 167 3.89 4.05 12.81
N PHE A 168 3.09 3.08 12.36
CA PHE A 168 3.00 2.71 10.94
C PHE A 168 1.87 3.43 10.18
N THR A 169 0.89 3.97 10.90
CA THR A 169 -0.37 4.49 10.31
C THR A 169 -1.14 5.35 11.29
N GLU A 170 -1.93 6.30 10.80
CA GLU A 170 -2.82 7.15 11.62
C GLU A 170 -4.24 6.55 11.79
N VAL A 171 -4.63 5.61 10.93
CA VAL A 171 -6.02 5.09 10.87
C VAL A 171 -6.10 3.57 11.05
N GLY A 172 -5.09 2.86 10.59
CA GLY A 172 -5.09 1.40 10.48
C GLY A 172 -4.37 0.99 9.20
N HIS A 173 -3.73 -0.18 9.20
CA HIS A 173 -2.92 -0.60 8.06
C HIS A 173 -2.71 -2.11 8.01
N ILE A 174 -2.57 -2.64 6.79
CA ILE A 174 -2.18 -4.03 6.53
C ILE A 174 -0.77 -4.03 5.97
N MET A 175 0.11 -4.83 6.57
CA MET A 175 1.49 -5.01 6.13
C MET A 175 1.94 -6.46 6.36
N VAL A 176 3.15 -6.80 5.93
CA VAL A 176 3.73 -8.13 6.15
C VAL A 176 4.95 -8.02 7.05
N ILE A 177 5.11 -8.96 7.98
CA ILE A 177 6.33 -9.15 8.75
C ILE A 177 6.94 -10.50 8.44
N LYS A 178 8.26 -10.57 8.48
CA LYS A 178 9.00 -11.82 8.34
C LYS A 178 10.26 -11.75 9.19
N LYS A 179 10.71 -12.89 9.69
CA LYS A 179 12.01 -13.00 10.35
C LYS A 179 13.13 -12.64 9.36
N ASP A 180 14.06 -11.81 9.82
CA ASP A 180 15.30 -11.54 9.11
C ASP A 180 16.10 -12.84 8.98
N LEU A 181 16.51 -13.18 7.76
CA LEU A 181 17.29 -14.40 7.52
C LEU A 181 18.71 -14.36 8.11
N GLN A 182 19.20 -13.18 8.48
CA GLN A 182 20.54 -12.97 9.02
C GLN A 182 20.55 -12.69 10.53
N SER A 183 19.38 -12.56 11.18
CA SER A 183 19.29 -12.23 12.61
C SER A 183 18.02 -12.77 13.28
N GLU A 184 17.88 -12.53 14.58
CA GLU A 184 16.65 -12.84 15.33
C GLU A 184 15.59 -11.71 15.22
N SER A 185 15.90 -10.66 14.46
CA SER A 185 15.01 -9.51 14.29
C SER A 185 13.92 -9.78 13.25
N LEU A 186 12.94 -8.90 13.21
CA LEU A 186 11.88 -8.88 12.21
C LEU A 186 12.10 -7.73 11.23
N ILE A 187 11.74 -7.97 9.97
CA ILE A 187 11.65 -6.95 8.92
C ILE A 187 10.18 -6.69 8.64
N VAL A 188 9.83 -5.41 8.51
CA VAL A 188 8.49 -4.96 8.11
C VAL A 188 8.50 -4.66 6.61
N TYR A 189 7.65 -5.37 5.87
CA TYR A 189 7.36 -5.16 4.47
C TYR A 189 6.07 -4.36 4.37
N ASP A 190 6.21 -3.03 4.48
CA ASP A 190 5.12 -2.07 4.45
C ASP A 190 4.72 -1.77 2.99
N PRO A 191 3.48 -2.08 2.53
CA PRO A 191 3.05 -1.71 1.18
C PRO A 191 2.93 -0.20 0.97
N ASN A 192 2.95 0.61 2.03
CA ASN A 192 2.97 2.06 2.00
C ASN A 192 4.32 2.64 2.48
N ASP A 193 5.41 1.87 2.34
CA ASP A 193 6.76 2.35 2.64
C ASP A 193 7.18 3.50 1.70
N SER A 194 8.13 4.31 2.14
CA SER A 194 8.60 5.50 1.41
C SER A 194 10.07 5.82 1.74
N PHE A 195 10.63 6.83 1.06
CA PHE A 195 12.01 7.28 1.32
C PHE A 195 12.24 7.81 2.74
N GLU A 196 11.17 8.29 3.38
CA GLU A 196 11.17 8.81 4.73
C GLU A 196 11.06 7.70 5.78
N LYS A 197 10.25 6.68 5.51
CA LYS A 197 9.97 5.58 6.45
C LYS A 197 11.05 4.50 6.41
N LYS A 198 11.29 3.92 5.23
CA LYS A 198 12.25 2.83 4.96
C LYS A 198 12.18 1.68 5.98
N HIS A 199 10.98 1.26 6.35
CA HIS A 199 10.74 0.18 7.32
C HIS A 199 11.47 -1.11 6.93
N TYR A 200 11.60 -1.39 5.63
CA TYR A 200 12.33 -2.55 5.10
C TYR A 200 13.82 -2.62 5.51
N SER A 201 14.42 -1.48 5.88
CA SER A 201 15.84 -1.38 6.29
C SER A 201 16.03 -1.25 7.80
N GLN A 202 14.93 -1.27 8.55
CA GLN A 202 14.94 -1.23 10.00
C GLN A 202 14.77 -2.64 10.59
N THR A 203 15.10 -2.79 11.86
CA THR A 203 14.92 -4.05 12.59
C THR A 203 13.93 -3.88 13.72
N TYR A 204 13.03 -4.84 13.85
CA TYR A 204 11.96 -4.84 14.83
C TYR A 204 12.02 -6.08 15.73
N SER A 205 11.50 -5.97 16.94
CA SER A 205 11.18 -7.13 17.77
C SER A 205 9.68 -7.40 17.73
N LEU A 206 9.26 -8.65 17.98
CA LEU A 206 7.84 -8.96 18.11
C LEU A 206 7.20 -8.12 19.23
N ALA A 207 7.89 -7.98 20.36
CA ALA A 207 7.42 -7.18 21.50
C ALA A 207 7.15 -5.71 21.14
N HIS A 208 7.90 -5.15 20.19
CA HIS A 208 7.69 -3.79 19.68
C HIS A 208 6.41 -3.65 18.85
N LEU A 209 6.07 -4.68 18.06
CA LEU A 209 4.90 -4.68 17.17
C LEU A 209 3.59 -5.01 17.90
N MET A 210 3.65 -5.89 18.90
CA MET A 210 2.47 -6.43 19.60
C MET A 210 1.48 -5.37 20.15
N PRO A 211 1.92 -4.23 20.73
CA PRO A 211 1.00 -3.20 21.22
C PRO A 211 0.12 -2.59 20.11
N GLN A 212 0.65 -2.50 18.89
CA GLN A 212 -0.03 -1.91 17.74
C GLN A 212 -0.86 -2.94 16.97
N LEU A 213 -0.61 -4.23 17.17
CA LEU A 213 -1.28 -5.32 16.46
C LEU A 213 -2.79 -5.32 16.69
N ALA A 214 -3.56 -5.35 15.62
CA ALA A 214 -5.00 -5.60 15.62
C ALA A 214 -5.29 -7.08 15.35
N ASN A 215 -4.60 -7.68 14.38
CA ASN A 215 -4.72 -9.11 14.04
C ASN A 215 -3.52 -9.61 13.22
N ALA A 216 -3.35 -10.92 13.11
CA ALA A 216 -2.31 -11.56 12.30
C ALA A 216 -2.84 -12.80 11.57
N TRP A 217 -2.43 -12.99 10.31
CA TRP A 217 -2.72 -14.16 9.50
C TRP A 217 -1.44 -14.71 8.90
N VAL A 218 -1.29 -16.02 8.96
CA VAL A 218 -0.20 -16.73 8.27
C VAL A 218 -0.80 -17.71 7.27
N TYR A 219 -0.09 -17.88 6.17
CA TYR A 219 -0.45 -18.85 5.13
C TYR A 219 0.55 -19.99 5.14
N THR A 220 0.13 -21.18 4.73
CA THR A 220 0.96 -22.38 4.57
C THR A 220 0.54 -23.17 3.32
N LYS A 221 1.44 -24.01 2.80
CA LYS A 221 1.15 -25.00 1.75
C LYS A 221 0.95 -26.38 2.36
#